data_AF-A0A2V8TB14-F1
#
_entry.id   AF-A0A2V8TB14-F1
#
_cell.length_a   1.000
_cell.length_b   1.000
_cell.length_c   1.000
_cell.angle_alpha   90.00
_cell.angle_beta   90.00
_cell.angle_gamma   90.00
#
_symmetry.space_group_name_H-M   'P 1'
#
loop_
_entity.id
_entity.type
_entity.pdbx_description
1 polymer ?
#
loop_
_entity_poly.entity_id
_entity_poly.type
_entity_poly.pdbx_seq_one_letter_code
_entity_poly.pdbx_strand_id
1 'polypeptide(L)'
;MSIHPEAKIKDKSTVAHLDLSKHIRQAISRRRFIRTAAFGTLGTALAIGAEDVLAGNKESGEVVLDALMITYFSAPLGTTSSAFWTIETSYTTSLRLGAVERPDLLFKGMVPEDEERILSNTTIKQTQSTQVKNAVTLLPRPLQNESFTSGTPAPGIPEHTVFYGMLKPRLQLVGTPNKLKFWFLEAEGEFTITASGVQTGALEINTDTALSWLRQYVIDPAALIAPRFVRAATASGGEFSITKSADDTSPDSLTAVTTARIIEQTGFKSDEVKQALAVGRNLQITYSSVEELPGKLLTVRSPLERSSPGVNEFYWDRVFKTFLIIDAGPHRSLG
;
A
#
# COMPACT_ATOMS: atom_id res chain seq x y z
N MET A 1 -43.08 -54.58 -23.86
CA MET A 1 -41.81 -54.17 -23.23
C MET A 1 -41.71 -52.67 -23.41
N SER A 2 -41.83 -51.94 -22.30
CA SER A 2 -42.16 -50.51 -22.24
C SER A 2 -41.07 -49.59 -22.76
N ILE A 3 -41.52 -48.52 -23.42
CA ILE A 3 -40.76 -47.32 -23.77
C ILE A 3 -41.48 -46.12 -23.11
N HIS A 4 -40.69 -45.15 -22.64
CA HIS A 4 -40.99 -43.83 -22.05
C HIS A 4 -41.22 -43.73 -20.52
N PRO A 5 -40.83 -42.59 -19.87
CA PRO A 5 -40.72 -41.24 -20.44
C PRO A 5 -39.49 -40.38 -20.07
N GLU A 6 -39.46 -39.21 -20.69
CA GLU A 6 -38.58 -38.04 -20.57
C GLU A 6 -38.32 -37.55 -19.14
N ALA A 7 -37.14 -36.94 -18.94
CA ALA A 7 -36.99 -35.84 -17.99
C ALA A 7 -36.05 -34.77 -18.58
N LYS A 8 -36.66 -33.76 -19.21
CA LYS A 8 -36.04 -32.44 -19.42
C LYS A 8 -35.94 -31.75 -18.06
N ILE A 9 -34.72 -31.46 -17.62
CA ILE A 9 -34.51 -30.40 -16.63
C ILE A 9 -34.00 -29.17 -17.39
N LYS A 10 -34.94 -28.28 -17.70
CA LYS A 10 -34.65 -26.85 -17.76
C LYS A 10 -34.45 -26.43 -16.31
N ASP A 11 -33.25 -25.98 -15.96
CA ASP A 11 -33.15 -25.00 -14.89
C ASP A 11 -32.38 -23.77 -15.35
N LYS A 12 -33.04 -22.64 -15.13
CA LYS A 12 -32.67 -21.30 -15.49
C LYS A 12 -31.86 -20.74 -14.33
N SER A 13 -30.56 -21.02 -14.25
CA SER A 13 -29.69 -20.16 -13.45
C SER A 13 -29.29 -18.97 -14.30
N THR A 14 -30.16 -17.98 -14.30
CA THR A 14 -29.89 -16.59 -14.66
C THR A 14 -28.51 -16.23 -14.11
N VAL A 15 -27.52 -16.08 -15.00
CA VAL A 15 -26.26 -15.41 -14.65
C VAL A 15 -26.69 -14.01 -14.24
N ALA A 16 -26.79 -13.79 -12.93
CA ALA A 16 -26.81 -12.45 -12.39
C ALA A 16 -25.45 -11.87 -12.78
N HIS A 17 -25.42 -11.19 -13.93
CA HIS A 17 -24.54 -10.07 -14.16
C HIS A 17 -24.83 -9.09 -13.01
N LEU A 18 -24.19 -9.35 -11.87
CA LEU A 18 -24.00 -8.37 -10.83
C LEU A 18 -23.08 -7.34 -11.48
N ASP A 19 -23.74 -6.40 -12.15
CA ASP A 19 -23.17 -5.20 -12.70
C ASP A 19 -22.64 -4.38 -11.52
N LEU A 20 -21.44 -4.77 -11.06
CA LEU A 20 -20.67 -4.13 -10.01
C LEU A 20 -20.41 -2.67 -10.37
N SER A 21 -20.36 -2.36 -11.68
CA SER A 21 -20.24 -1.00 -12.18
C SER A 21 -21.46 -0.15 -11.79
N LYS A 22 -22.66 -0.75 -11.75
CA LYS A 22 -23.89 -0.08 -11.34
C LYS A 22 -23.98 0.09 -9.82
N HIS A 23 -23.48 -0.86 -9.04
CA HIS A 23 -23.44 -0.77 -7.58
C HIS A 23 -22.41 0.26 -7.11
N ILE A 24 -21.22 0.30 -7.73
CA ILE A 24 -20.20 1.31 -7.47
C ILE A 24 -20.72 2.70 -7.88
N ARG A 25 -21.31 2.84 -9.08
CA ARG A 25 -21.91 4.12 -9.53
C ARG A 25 -23.09 4.56 -8.67
N GLN A 26 -23.96 3.65 -8.22
CA GLN A 26 -25.11 4.00 -7.36
C GLN A 26 -24.70 4.35 -5.93
N ALA A 27 -23.70 3.67 -5.36
CA ALA A 27 -23.14 4.01 -4.05
C ALA A 27 -22.43 5.38 -4.07
N ILE A 28 -21.70 5.69 -5.15
CA ILE A 28 -21.04 6.98 -5.36
C ILE A 28 -22.06 8.10 -5.68
N SER A 29 -23.11 7.80 -6.45
CA SER A 29 -24.14 8.77 -6.88
C SER A 29 -25.09 9.19 -5.75
N ARG A 30 -25.54 8.26 -4.91
CA ARG A 30 -26.46 8.59 -3.79
C ARG A 30 -25.80 9.46 -2.72
N ARG A 31 -24.50 9.31 -2.47
CA ARG A 31 -23.75 10.18 -1.56
C ARG A 31 -23.45 11.56 -2.15
N ARG A 32 -23.28 11.71 -3.48
CA ARG A 32 -23.24 13.04 -4.12
C ARG A 32 -24.55 13.79 -3.89
N PHE A 33 -25.72 13.15 -4.06
CA PHE A 33 -27.01 13.85 -3.89
C PHE A 33 -27.28 14.30 -2.43
N ILE A 34 -26.97 13.47 -1.43
CA ILE A 34 -27.15 13.83 -0.01
C ILE A 34 -26.13 14.91 0.41
N ARG A 35 -24.92 14.91 -0.16
CA ARG A 35 -23.90 15.91 0.15
C ARG A 35 -24.18 17.25 -0.55
N THR A 36 -24.70 17.26 -1.78
CA THR A 36 -25.06 18.51 -2.48
C THR A 36 -26.29 19.18 -1.88
N ALA A 37 -27.26 18.42 -1.34
CA ALA A 37 -28.42 18.99 -0.64
C ALA A 37 -28.06 19.65 0.71
N ALA A 38 -26.96 19.23 1.37
CA ALA A 38 -26.52 19.80 2.64
C ALA A 38 -25.65 21.06 2.50
N PHE A 39 -25.09 21.34 1.32
CA PHE A 39 -24.25 22.52 1.07
C PHE A 39 -24.99 23.69 0.39
N GLY A 40 -26.18 23.47 -0.14
CA GLY A 40 -26.90 24.47 -0.93
C GLY A 40 -28.00 25.20 -0.17
N THR A 41 -27.69 25.99 0.88
CA THR A 41 -28.56 27.12 1.33
C THR A 41 -28.02 28.06 2.43
N LEU A 42 -26.78 27.95 2.93
CA LEU A 42 -26.38 28.71 4.15
C LEU A 42 -25.03 29.45 4.13
N GLY A 43 -24.52 29.91 2.98
CA GLY A 43 -23.21 30.57 2.97
C GLY A 43 -22.94 31.66 1.94
N THR A 44 -23.89 32.04 1.11
CA THR A 44 -23.62 32.92 -0.05
C THR A 44 -23.54 34.41 0.26
N ALA A 45 -23.83 34.88 1.49
CA ALA A 45 -23.83 36.31 1.81
C ALA A 45 -22.56 36.84 2.52
N LEU A 46 -21.64 35.97 2.98
CA LEU A 46 -20.39 36.38 3.63
C LEU A 46 -19.14 36.16 2.76
N ALA A 47 -19.29 35.58 1.57
CA ALA A 47 -18.17 35.18 0.72
C ALA A 47 -17.54 36.31 -0.11
N ILE A 48 -18.21 37.45 -0.29
CA ILE A 48 -17.74 38.49 -1.23
C ILE A 48 -16.81 39.52 -0.56
N GLY A 49 -16.75 39.57 0.78
CA GLY A 49 -15.93 40.53 1.54
C GLY A 49 -14.68 39.96 2.23
N ALA A 50 -14.48 38.64 2.19
CA ALA A 50 -13.38 37.94 2.88
C ALA A 50 -12.35 37.31 1.94
N GLU A 51 -12.54 37.39 0.62
CA GLU A 51 -11.64 36.75 -0.35
C GLU A 51 -10.29 37.48 -0.46
N ASP A 52 -10.22 38.79 -0.20
CA ASP A 52 -8.96 39.56 -0.32
C ASP A 52 -8.08 39.53 0.94
N VAL A 53 -8.56 39.04 2.08
CA VAL A 53 -7.76 38.95 3.33
C VAL A 53 -7.41 37.49 3.70
N LEU A 54 -8.07 36.49 3.09
CA LEU A 54 -7.77 35.06 3.24
C LEU A 54 -7.02 34.45 2.05
N ALA A 55 -6.57 35.27 1.10
CA ALA A 55 -5.60 34.91 0.07
C ALA A 55 -4.18 34.74 0.66
N GLY A 56 -4.06 33.98 1.76
CA GLY A 56 -2.77 33.54 2.28
C GLY A 56 -1.99 32.87 1.16
N ASN A 57 -0.72 33.24 1.00
CA ASN A 57 0.20 32.81 -0.05
C ASN A 57 -0.06 31.36 -0.47
N LYS A 58 -0.80 31.17 -1.56
CA LYS A 58 -1.09 29.83 -2.06
C LYS A 58 0.22 29.20 -2.51
N GLU A 59 0.51 28.06 -1.91
CA GLU A 59 1.62 27.20 -2.28
C GLU A 59 1.19 26.30 -3.43
N SER A 60 2.09 26.14 -4.40
CA SER A 60 1.96 25.18 -5.49
C SER A 60 3.35 24.77 -5.89
N GLY A 61 3.76 23.57 -5.50
CA GLY A 61 5.11 23.08 -5.76
C GLY A 61 5.14 21.57 -5.86
N GLU A 62 6.29 21.07 -6.27
CA GLU A 62 6.51 19.64 -6.45
C GLU A 62 7.73 19.21 -5.64
N VAL A 63 7.71 17.95 -5.24
CA VAL A 63 8.88 17.26 -4.69
C VAL A 63 9.04 15.91 -5.37
N VAL A 64 10.28 15.48 -5.59
CA VAL A 64 10.59 14.12 -6.03
C VAL A 64 11.26 13.40 -4.88
N LEU A 65 10.76 12.21 -4.54
CA LEU A 65 11.38 11.34 -3.54
C LEU A 65 12.44 10.48 -4.22
N ASP A 66 13.42 9.95 -3.50
CA ASP A 66 14.35 8.94 -4.04
C ASP A 66 13.59 7.66 -4.41
N ALA A 67 12.80 7.14 -3.47
CA ALA A 67 11.93 5.99 -3.69
C ALA A 67 10.83 5.88 -2.63
N LEU A 68 9.78 5.11 -2.94
CA LEU A 68 8.66 4.82 -2.05
C LEU A 68 8.41 3.32 -2.00
N MET A 69 8.49 2.72 -0.82
CA MET A 69 8.09 1.32 -0.60
C MET A 69 6.57 1.18 -0.62
N ILE A 70 6.04 0.14 -1.25
CA ILE A 70 4.62 -0.23 -1.16
C ILE A 70 4.46 -1.41 -0.20
N THR A 71 5.30 -2.43 -0.35
CA THR A 71 5.34 -3.61 0.52
C THR A 71 6.68 -4.33 0.42
N TYR A 72 6.81 -5.43 1.15
CA TYR A 72 7.94 -6.34 1.08
C TYR A 72 7.46 -7.80 1.01
N PHE A 73 8.34 -8.65 0.53
CA PHE A 73 8.13 -10.08 0.32
C PHE A 73 9.23 -10.83 1.07
N SER A 74 8.87 -11.44 2.20
CA SER A 74 9.84 -12.14 3.06
C SER A 74 10.45 -13.33 2.32
N ALA A 75 11.77 -13.49 2.43
CA ALA A 75 12.38 -14.77 2.11
C ALA A 75 11.86 -15.87 3.06
N PRO A 76 11.77 -17.13 2.62
CA PRO A 76 11.36 -18.25 3.47
C PRO A 76 12.48 -18.64 4.44
N LEU A 77 12.60 -17.95 5.57
CA LEU A 77 13.79 -18.10 6.43
C LEU A 77 14.03 -19.55 6.88
N GLY A 78 15.28 -20.00 6.82
CA GLY A 78 15.68 -21.35 7.23
C GLY A 78 15.40 -22.44 6.18
N THR A 79 14.97 -22.07 4.97
CA THR A 79 14.83 -22.97 3.83
C THR A 79 15.96 -22.79 2.81
N THR A 80 16.15 -23.76 1.93
CA THR A 80 17.08 -23.69 0.78
C THR A 80 16.43 -23.12 -0.47
N SER A 81 15.20 -22.62 -0.35
CA SER A 81 14.30 -22.35 -1.47
C SER A 81 13.94 -20.87 -1.62
N SER A 82 13.17 -20.56 -2.66
CA SER A 82 12.53 -19.27 -2.91
C SER A 82 11.08 -19.24 -2.41
N ALA A 83 10.49 -18.05 -2.33
CA ALA A 83 9.06 -17.84 -2.19
C ALA A 83 8.53 -16.95 -3.32
N PHE A 84 7.35 -17.26 -3.83
CA PHE A 84 6.66 -16.53 -4.89
C PHE A 84 5.41 -15.85 -4.34
N TRP A 85 5.28 -14.56 -4.62
CA TRP A 85 4.29 -13.66 -4.05
C TRP A 85 3.46 -13.06 -5.16
N THR A 86 2.17 -13.37 -5.18
CA THR A 86 1.23 -12.87 -6.18
C THR A 86 0.34 -11.80 -5.55
N ILE A 87 0.55 -10.55 -5.92
CA ILE A 87 -0.34 -9.42 -5.60
C ILE A 87 -1.56 -9.48 -6.53
N GLU A 88 -2.73 -9.41 -5.91
CA GLU A 88 -4.04 -9.48 -6.56
C GLU A 88 -4.70 -8.09 -6.65
N THR A 89 -5.80 -7.97 -7.40
CA THR A 89 -6.42 -6.68 -7.72
C THR A 89 -7.04 -5.93 -6.53
N SER A 90 -7.40 -6.62 -5.44
CA SER A 90 -7.91 -5.97 -4.24
C SER A 90 -6.79 -5.42 -3.34
N TYR A 91 -5.51 -5.68 -3.68
CA TYR A 91 -4.39 -5.15 -2.92
C TYR A 91 -4.34 -3.64 -2.99
N THR A 92 -4.33 -3.00 -1.83
CA THR A 92 -4.32 -1.55 -1.68
C THR A 92 -3.33 -1.13 -0.62
N THR A 93 -2.74 0.05 -0.75
CA THR A 93 -1.86 0.63 0.27
C THR A 93 -2.28 2.07 0.54
N SER A 94 -2.82 2.35 1.73
CA SER A 94 -3.21 3.71 2.13
C SER A 94 -2.09 4.36 2.92
N LEU A 95 -1.62 5.54 2.48
CA LEU A 95 -0.50 6.25 3.07
C LEU A 95 -0.81 7.73 3.36
N ARG A 96 -0.21 8.24 4.43
CA ARG A 96 -0.17 9.66 4.82
C ARG A 96 1.26 10.18 4.78
N LEU A 97 1.42 11.47 4.53
CA LEU A 97 2.71 12.15 4.57
C LEU A 97 2.84 13.04 5.81
N GLY A 98 4.06 13.22 6.26
CA GLY A 98 4.46 14.18 7.28
C GLY A 98 5.85 14.73 6.98
N ALA A 99 6.11 15.98 7.34
CA ALA A 99 7.45 16.57 7.26
C ALA A 99 8.15 16.36 8.59
N VAL A 100 9.32 15.74 8.59
CA VAL A 100 10.07 15.45 9.83
C VAL A 100 10.51 16.74 10.53
N GLU A 101 10.99 17.71 9.76
CA GLU A 101 11.47 19.01 10.26
C GLU A 101 10.33 19.96 10.66
N ARG A 102 9.11 19.69 10.19
CA ARG A 102 7.95 20.54 10.42
C ARG A 102 6.68 19.71 10.70
N PRO A 103 6.56 19.10 11.89
CA PRO A 103 5.44 18.23 12.22
C PRO A 103 4.07 18.93 12.25
N ASP A 104 4.06 20.27 12.37
CA ASP A 104 2.85 21.11 12.28
C ASP A 104 2.35 21.27 10.84
N LEU A 105 3.18 21.00 9.83
CA LEU A 105 2.77 21.04 8.43
C LEU A 105 1.82 19.90 8.12
N LEU A 106 0.54 20.24 7.90
CA LEU A 106 -0.49 19.24 7.65
C LEU A 106 -0.52 18.85 6.16
N PHE A 107 -0.35 17.56 5.89
CA PHE A 107 -0.58 16.99 4.57
C PHE A 107 -1.99 16.40 4.49
N LYS A 108 -2.71 16.71 3.41
CA LYS A 108 -4.01 16.14 3.09
C LYS A 108 -3.92 15.38 1.78
N GLY A 109 -4.00 14.05 1.83
CA GLY A 109 -4.22 13.24 0.64
C GLY A 109 -5.51 13.69 -0.05
N MET A 110 -5.38 14.17 -1.27
CA MET A 110 -6.51 14.60 -2.10
C MET A 110 -6.10 14.42 -3.56
N VAL A 111 -6.68 13.40 -4.19
CA VAL A 111 -6.47 13.10 -5.60
C VAL A 111 -7.62 13.72 -6.39
N PRO A 112 -7.36 14.69 -7.28
CA PRO A 112 -8.36 15.21 -8.21
C PRO A 112 -8.94 14.10 -9.11
N GLU A 113 -10.22 14.19 -9.52
CA GLU A 113 -10.90 13.13 -10.31
C GLU A 113 -10.23 12.87 -11.67
N ASP A 114 -9.62 13.91 -12.25
CA ASP A 114 -8.81 13.86 -13.46
C ASP A 114 -7.43 13.22 -13.25
N GLU A 115 -6.90 13.27 -12.02
CA GLU A 115 -5.59 12.77 -11.59
C GLU A 115 -5.69 11.39 -10.88
N GLU A 116 -6.89 10.83 -10.74
CA GLU A 116 -7.12 9.45 -10.27
C GLU A 116 -6.55 8.39 -11.25
N ARG A 117 -6.05 8.82 -12.42
CA ARG A 117 -5.62 7.93 -13.50
C ARG A 117 -4.11 7.83 -13.58
N ILE A 118 -3.63 6.63 -13.27
CA ILE A 118 -2.34 6.00 -13.60
C ILE A 118 -1.14 6.94 -13.44
N LEU A 119 -0.33 6.68 -12.43
CA LEU A 119 0.98 7.30 -12.32
C LEU A 119 1.79 6.96 -13.56
N SER A 120 2.09 7.97 -14.38
CA SER A 120 2.82 7.80 -15.64
C SER A 120 4.05 6.90 -15.42
N ASN A 121 4.27 5.98 -16.37
CA ASN A 121 5.34 4.97 -16.33
C ASN A 121 5.21 3.90 -15.23
N THR A 122 4.04 3.78 -14.58
CA THR A 122 3.73 2.65 -13.69
C THR A 122 2.36 2.06 -14.02
N THR A 123 2.07 0.89 -13.45
CA THR A 123 0.72 0.31 -13.47
C THR A 123 -0.09 0.66 -12.22
N ILE A 124 0.53 1.38 -11.26
CA ILE A 124 -0.09 1.79 -10.01
C ILE A 124 -1.08 2.92 -10.27
N LYS A 125 -2.32 2.73 -9.82
CA LYS A 125 -3.31 3.82 -9.70
C LYS A 125 -3.32 4.38 -8.30
N GLN A 126 -3.80 5.60 -8.18
CA GLN A 126 -4.03 6.24 -6.89
C GLN A 126 -5.48 6.71 -6.80
N THR A 127 -6.02 6.75 -5.59
CA THR A 127 -7.31 7.36 -5.29
C THR A 127 -7.23 8.06 -3.94
N GLN A 128 -8.18 8.94 -3.64
CA GLN A 128 -8.31 9.42 -2.28
C GLN A 128 -8.83 8.28 -1.37
N SER A 129 -8.17 8.05 -0.25
CA SER A 129 -8.61 7.05 0.73
C SER A 129 -10.00 7.38 1.28
N THR A 130 -10.86 6.37 1.36
CA THR A 130 -12.23 6.52 1.87
C THR A 130 -12.33 6.20 3.36
N GLN A 131 -11.36 5.46 3.88
CA GLN A 131 -11.34 4.96 5.24
C GLN A 131 -10.26 5.61 6.11
N VAL A 132 -9.16 6.08 5.52
CA VAL A 132 -8.06 6.75 6.23
C VAL A 132 -8.07 8.25 5.89
N LYS A 133 -8.34 9.08 6.90
CA LYS A 133 -8.37 10.53 6.74
C LYS A 133 -7.02 11.06 6.27
N ASN A 134 -7.04 12.00 5.32
CA ASN A 134 -5.86 12.68 4.77
C ASN A 134 -4.87 11.74 4.06
N ALA A 135 -5.30 10.55 3.61
CA ALA A 135 -4.46 9.59 2.94
C ALA A 135 -4.75 9.47 1.43
N VAL A 136 -3.75 9.02 0.70
CA VAL A 136 -3.87 8.52 -0.68
C VAL A 136 -3.82 7.00 -0.62
N THR A 137 -4.66 6.33 -1.39
CA THR A 137 -4.65 4.88 -1.58
C THR A 137 -3.99 4.56 -2.91
N LEU A 138 -2.94 3.76 -2.87
CA LEU A 138 -2.29 3.18 -4.04
C LEU A 138 -2.89 1.81 -4.35
N LEU A 139 -3.14 1.54 -5.62
CA LEU A 139 -3.67 0.30 -6.17
C LEU A 139 -2.66 -0.22 -7.20
N PRO A 140 -1.74 -1.11 -6.81
CA PRO A 140 -0.70 -1.59 -7.71
C PRO A 140 -1.25 -2.29 -8.95
N ARG A 141 -2.37 -3.00 -8.84
CA ARG A 141 -2.98 -3.77 -9.95
C ARG A 141 -4.46 -3.44 -10.09
N PRO A 142 -4.79 -2.32 -10.74
CA PRO A 142 -6.15 -1.78 -10.73
C PRO A 142 -7.05 -2.31 -11.86
N LEU A 143 -6.53 -3.11 -12.79
CA LEU A 143 -7.31 -3.69 -13.88
C LEU A 143 -7.72 -5.12 -13.53
N GLN A 144 -8.98 -5.48 -13.84
CA GLN A 144 -9.49 -6.83 -13.61
C GLN A 144 -8.64 -7.85 -14.37
N ASN A 145 -8.20 -8.89 -13.67
CA ASN A 145 -7.32 -9.99 -14.14
C ASN A 145 -5.83 -9.67 -14.22
N GLU A 146 -5.37 -8.52 -13.75
CA GLU A 146 -3.94 -8.30 -13.56
C GLU A 146 -3.48 -8.82 -12.20
N SER A 147 -2.50 -9.71 -12.21
CA SER A 147 -1.78 -10.16 -11.04
C SER A 147 -0.29 -9.95 -11.28
N PHE A 148 0.46 -9.59 -10.26
CA PHE A 148 1.92 -9.52 -10.33
C PHE A 148 2.55 -10.53 -9.40
N THR A 149 3.43 -11.35 -9.95
CA THR A 149 4.20 -12.32 -9.18
C THR A 149 5.65 -11.87 -9.07
N SER A 150 6.14 -11.77 -7.84
CA SER A 150 7.56 -11.54 -7.52
C SER A 150 8.10 -12.72 -6.72
N GLY A 151 9.37 -13.07 -6.96
CA GLY A 151 10.06 -14.14 -6.25
C GLY A 151 11.16 -13.59 -5.35
N THR A 152 11.34 -14.20 -4.18
CA THR A 152 12.58 -14.02 -3.39
C THR A 152 13.65 -14.97 -3.90
N PRO A 153 14.93 -14.57 -3.99
CA PRO A 153 16.01 -15.51 -4.31
C PRO A 153 16.16 -16.61 -3.26
N ALA A 154 16.74 -17.75 -3.68
CA ALA A 154 17.21 -18.80 -2.79
C ALA A 154 18.69 -18.56 -2.41
N PRO A 155 19.17 -19.00 -1.23
CA PRO A 155 18.40 -19.64 -0.15
C PRO A 155 17.51 -18.66 0.63
N GLY A 156 16.69 -19.18 1.52
CA GLY A 156 15.82 -18.42 2.42
C GLY A 156 16.60 -17.75 3.55
N ILE A 157 17.23 -16.61 3.24
CA ILE A 157 18.01 -15.78 4.17
C ILE A 157 17.48 -14.34 4.19
N PRO A 158 17.69 -13.57 5.29
CA PRO A 158 17.16 -12.22 5.44
C PRO A 158 17.49 -11.28 4.27
N GLU A 159 18.70 -11.37 3.73
CA GLU A 159 19.23 -10.56 2.63
C GLU A 159 18.46 -10.74 1.31
N HIS A 160 17.73 -11.85 1.17
CA HIS A 160 16.94 -12.20 -0.02
C HIS A 160 15.48 -11.77 0.07
N THR A 161 15.06 -11.15 1.18
CA THR A 161 13.77 -10.46 1.25
C THR A 161 13.72 -9.37 0.17
N VAL A 162 12.59 -9.23 -0.52
CA VAL A 162 12.43 -8.30 -1.63
C VAL A 162 11.52 -7.15 -1.22
N PHE A 163 11.90 -5.92 -1.51
CA PHE A 163 11.07 -4.73 -1.39
C PHE A 163 10.47 -4.38 -2.75
N TYR A 164 9.18 -4.05 -2.77
CA TYR A 164 8.44 -3.61 -3.95
C TYR A 164 7.94 -2.17 -3.76
N GLY A 165 8.11 -1.32 -4.76
CA GLY A 165 7.78 0.09 -4.64
C GLY A 165 7.87 0.89 -5.94
N MET A 166 7.87 2.22 -5.80
CA MET A 166 8.03 3.19 -6.89
C MET A 166 9.37 3.93 -6.78
N LEU A 167 10.10 3.99 -7.90
CA LEU A 167 11.36 4.72 -8.00
C LEU A 167 11.07 6.16 -8.43
N LYS A 168 11.70 7.11 -7.75
CA LYS A 168 11.57 8.56 -8.01
C LYS A 168 10.14 9.08 -8.20
N PRO A 169 9.20 8.79 -7.28
CA PRO A 169 7.85 9.30 -7.40
C PRO A 169 7.83 10.83 -7.19
N ARG A 170 7.21 11.55 -8.12
CA ARG A 170 6.98 13.00 -8.07
C ARG A 170 5.63 13.27 -7.42
N LEU A 171 5.59 14.18 -6.45
CA LEU A 171 4.39 14.59 -5.73
C LEU A 171 4.06 16.04 -6.03
N GLN A 172 2.79 16.29 -6.34
CA GLN A 172 2.25 17.63 -6.40
C GLN A 172 1.74 18.04 -5.03
N LEU A 173 2.09 19.25 -4.60
CA LEU A 173 1.71 19.82 -3.32
C LEU A 173 1.06 21.19 -3.55
N VAL A 174 -0.19 21.36 -3.13
CA VAL A 174 -0.95 22.60 -3.32
C VAL A 174 -1.73 22.97 -2.07
N GLY A 175 -1.71 24.24 -1.67
CA GLY A 175 -2.53 24.70 -0.56
C GLY A 175 -2.00 25.97 0.09
N THR A 176 -1.88 25.93 1.40
CA THR A 176 -1.37 27.03 2.24
C THR A 176 -0.10 26.59 2.94
N PRO A 177 0.75 27.51 3.45
CA PRO A 177 2.00 27.15 4.10
C PRO A 177 1.88 26.24 5.32
N ASN A 178 0.68 26.13 5.91
CA ASN A 178 0.42 25.27 7.08
C ASN A 178 -0.36 23.99 6.72
N LYS A 179 -0.86 23.90 5.47
CA LYS A 179 -1.72 22.81 5.04
C LYS A 179 -1.61 22.63 3.53
N LEU A 180 -0.95 21.55 3.14
CA LEU A 180 -0.75 21.16 1.75
C LEU A 180 -1.61 19.94 1.42
N LYS A 181 -2.28 19.98 0.27
CA LYS A 181 -2.89 18.81 -0.34
C LYS A 181 -1.82 18.11 -1.17
N PHE A 182 -1.82 16.79 -1.20
CA PHE A 182 -0.87 16.04 -1.99
C PHE A 182 -1.53 14.91 -2.80
N TRP A 183 -0.91 14.62 -3.94
CA TRP A 183 -1.11 13.44 -4.78
C TRP A 183 0.18 13.19 -5.57
N PHE A 184 0.33 11.99 -6.11
CA PHE A 184 1.47 11.64 -6.94
C PHE A 184 1.18 12.03 -8.41
N LEU A 185 2.17 12.47 -9.17
CA LEU A 185 1.99 12.81 -10.60
C LEU A 185 2.51 11.67 -11.49
N GLU A 186 3.72 11.23 -11.22
CA GLU A 186 4.45 10.25 -12.01
C GLU A 186 5.52 9.57 -11.15
N ALA A 187 6.14 8.53 -11.69
CA ALA A 187 7.34 7.92 -11.15
C ALA A 187 8.26 7.52 -12.31
N GLU A 188 9.53 7.24 -12.02
CA GLU A 188 10.45 6.67 -13.01
C GLU A 188 10.02 5.24 -13.39
N GLY A 189 9.51 4.49 -12.42
CA GLY A 189 8.96 3.16 -12.63
C GLY A 189 8.66 2.42 -11.34
N GLU A 190 8.18 1.18 -11.47
CA GLU A 190 8.09 0.22 -10.38
C GLU A 190 9.43 -0.50 -10.21
N PHE A 191 9.78 -0.88 -8.97
CA PHE A 191 10.97 -1.68 -8.71
C PHE A 191 10.69 -2.87 -7.80
N THR A 192 11.54 -3.88 -7.94
CA THR A 192 11.76 -4.93 -6.93
C THR A 192 13.25 -5.03 -6.64
N ILE A 193 13.62 -4.99 -5.37
CA ILE A 193 15.02 -4.98 -4.94
C ILE A 193 15.19 -5.84 -3.69
N THR A 194 16.27 -6.62 -3.60
CA THR A 194 16.55 -7.42 -2.40
C THR A 194 16.99 -6.54 -1.23
N ALA A 195 16.87 -7.04 -0.01
CA ALA A 195 17.39 -6.38 1.19
C ALA A 195 18.90 -6.13 1.08
N SER A 196 19.65 -7.08 0.50
CA SER A 196 21.07 -6.86 0.16
C SER A 196 21.28 -5.72 -0.83
N GLY A 197 20.45 -5.60 -1.87
CA GLY A 197 20.53 -4.50 -2.83
C GLY A 197 20.24 -3.15 -2.20
N VAL A 198 19.26 -3.10 -1.29
CA VAL A 198 18.93 -1.89 -0.51
C VAL A 198 20.11 -1.49 0.40
N GLN A 199 20.77 -2.46 1.02
CA GLN A 199 21.95 -2.22 1.87
C GLN A 199 23.17 -1.69 1.10
N THR A 200 23.35 -2.12 -0.15
CA THR A 200 24.47 -1.68 -0.99
C THR A 200 24.20 -0.40 -1.78
N GLY A 201 23.00 0.19 -1.64
CA GLY A 201 22.62 1.44 -2.31
C GLY A 201 22.25 1.27 -3.79
N ALA A 202 21.79 0.08 -4.19
CA ALA A 202 21.28 -0.11 -5.55
C ALA A 202 20.03 0.78 -5.80
N LEU A 203 19.82 1.14 -7.06
CA LEU A 203 18.78 2.10 -7.51
C LEU A 203 18.95 3.53 -6.95
N GLU A 204 20.13 3.90 -6.47
CA GLU A 204 20.42 5.23 -5.91
C GLU A 204 19.53 5.60 -4.71
N ILE A 205 18.95 4.60 -4.04
CA ILE A 205 18.12 4.79 -2.86
C ILE A 205 19.01 5.28 -1.71
N ASN A 206 18.60 6.36 -1.04
CA ASN A 206 19.39 6.92 0.03
C ASN A 206 19.47 5.96 1.23
N THR A 207 20.61 5.97 1.93
CA THR A 207 20.84 5.12 3.10
C THR A 207 19.77 5.28 4.18
N ASP A 208 19.28 6.49 4.45
CA ASP A 208 18.24 6.71 5.48
C ASP A 208 16.89 6.11 5.06
N THR A 209 16.52 6.28 3.79
CA THR A 209 15.35 5.65 3.17
C THR A 209 15.45 4.13 3.27
N ALA A 210 16.56 3.57 2.81
CA ALA A 210 16.89 2.15 2.86
C ALA A 210 16.79 1.56 4.28
N LEU A 211 17.43 2.20 5.26
CA LEU A 211 17.39 1.78 6.67
C LEU A 211 15.97 1.83 7.24
N SER A 212 15.16 2.81 6.84
CA SER A 212 13.77 2.91 7.31
C SER A 212 12.89 1.75 6.82
N TRP A 213 13.18 1.21 5.64
CA TRP A 213 12.48 0.05 5.07
C TRP A 213 12.95 -1.26 5.71
N LEU A 214 14.27 -1.43 5.86
CA LEU A 214 14.85 -2.61 6.50
C LEU A 214 14.32 -2.80 7.93
N ARG A 215 14.05 -1.71 8.67
CA ARG A 215 13.42 -1.74 10.01
C ARG A 215 11.98 -2.27 10.01
N GLN A 216 11.29 -2.30 8.86
CA GLN A 216 9.94 -2.83 8.78
C GLN A 216 9.89 -4.35 8.64
N TYR A 217 10.98 -4.95 8.15
CA TYR A 217 11.13 -6.39 8.01
C TYR A 217 11.70 -6.98 9.31
N VAL A 218 10.92 -7.81 9.99
CA VAL A 218 11.25 -8.36 11.30
C VAL A 218 11.63 -9.84 11.17
N ILE A 219 12.86 -10.19 11.52
CA ILE A 219 13.33 -11.58 11.46
C ILE A 219 13.36 -12.29 12.82
N ASP A 220 13.37 -11.51 13.91
CA ASP A 220 13.35 -12.04 15.27
C ASP A 220 11.90 -12.32 15.71
N PRO A 221 11.53 -13.58 16.02
CA PRO A 221 10.21 -13.91 16.56
C PRO A 221 9.79 -13.05 17.75
N ALA A 222 10.73 -12.64 18.61
CA ALA A 222 10.43 -11.84 19.80
C ALA A 222 9.98 -10.41 19.46
N ALA A 223 10.31 -9.91 18.26
CA ALA A 223 9.91 -8.60 17.77
C ALA A 223 8.58 -8.62 17.00
N LEU A 224 7.95 -9.79 16.83
CA LEU A 224 6.63 -9.92 16.23
C LEU A 224 5.51 -9.56 17.22
N ILE A 225 5.27 -8.27 17.36
CA ILE A 225 4.32 -7.72 18.33
C ILE A 225 2.91 -7.58 17.72
N ALA A 226 1.90 -8.13 18.40
CA ALA A 226 0.49 -7.88 18.09
C ALA A 226 0.10 -6.42 18.41
N PRO A 227 -0.86 -5.81 17.69
CA PRO A 227 -1.72 -6.42 16.69
C PRO A 227 -1.17 -6.37 15.27
N ARG A 228 0.04 -5.84 15.03
CA ARG A 228 0.62 -5.73 13.69
C ARG A 228 0.85 -7.09 13.04
N PHE A 229 1.46 -8.01 13.78
CA PHE A 229 1.77 -9.34 13.30
C PHE A 229 0.81 -10.36 13.92
N VAL A 230 0.16 -11.17 13.08
CA VAL A 230 -0.75 -12.24 13.51
C VAL A 230 -0.32 -13.55 12.88
N ARG A 231 -0.07 -14.58 13.69
CA ARG A 231 0.29 -15.90 13.15
C ARG A 231 -0.86 -16.45 12.32
N ALA A 232 -0.56 -16.78 11.07
CA ALA A 232 -1.51 -17.26 10.08
C ALA A 232 -1.39 -18.78 9.85
N ALA A 233 -0.18 -19.33 9.86
CA ALA A 233 0.05 -20.75 9.65
C ALA A 233 1.40 -21.22 10.21
N THR A 234 1.55 -22.54 10.32
CA THR A 234 2.82 -23.23 10.59
C THR A 234 2.93 -24.38 9.59
N ALA A 235 4.10 -24.55 8.97
CA ALA A 235 4.35 -25.61 7.99
C ALA A 235 5.76 -26.20 8.15
N SER A 236 5.89 -27.51 7.97
CA SER A 236 7.13 -28.25 8.25
C SER A 236 7.86 -28.78 7.01
N GLY A 237 7.32 -28.59 5.81
CA GLY A 237 7.95 -29.01 4.55
C GLY A 237 6.98 -29.11 3.37
N GLY A 238 7.54 -29.32 2.17
CA GLY A 238 6.78 -29.48 0.92
C GLY A 238 6.29 -28.16 0.31
N GLU A 239 5.45 -28.25 -0.72
CA GLU A 239 4.83 -27.08 -1.34
C GLU A 239 3.78 -26.47 -0.41
N PHE A 240 4.02 -25.24 0.05
CA PHE A 240 3.09 -24.50 0.88
C PHE A 240 2.48 -23.32 0.12
N SER A 241 1.18 -23.10 0.29
CA SER A 241 0.46 -21.96 -0.29
C SER A 241 -0.52 -21.39 0.73
N ILE A 242 -0.52 -20.08 0.91
CA ILE A 242 -1.53 -19.37 1.69
C ILE A 242 -1.98 -18.12 0.93
N THR A 243 -3.29 -17.88 0.93
CA THR A 243 -3.92 -16.71 0.34
C THR A 243 -4.62 -15.91 1.42
N LYS A 244 -4.34 -14.60 1.47
CA LYS A 244 -5.08 -13.66 2.30
C LYS A 244 -6.11 -12.93 1.44
N SER A 245 -7.34 -12.89 1.94
CA SER A 245 -8.40 -12.04 1.44
C SER A 245 -8.65 -10.90 2.41
N ALA A 246 -9.20 -9.81 1.89
CA ALA A 246 -9.54 -8.64 2.65
C ALA A 246 -10.54 -8.98 3.77
N ASP A 247 -10.35 -8.38 4.94
CA ASP A 247 -11.27 -8.42 6.06
C ASP A 247 -11.48 -7.02 6.67
N ASP A 248 -12.71 -6.75 7.11
CA ASP A 248 -13.09 -5.44 7.69
C ASP A 248 -12.54 -5.24 9.11
N THR A 249 -11.59 -6.07 9.57
CA THR A 249 -11.15 -6.09 10.97
C THR A 249 -9.91 -5.24 11.24
N SER A 250 -9.30 -4.66 10.20
CA SER A 250 -8.02 -3.93 10.29
C SER A 250 -8.24 -2.43 10.56
N PRO A 251 -7.91 -1.94 11.78
CA PRO A 251 -8.19 -0.56 12.16
C PRO A 251 -7.21 0.43 11.51
N ASP A 252 -7.69 1.65 11.24
CA ASP A 252 -6.86 2.73 10.67
C ASP A 252 -5.75 3.23 11.61
N SER A 253 -5.88 2.96 12.90
CA SER A 253 -4.90 3.27 13.93
C SER A 253 -3.67 2.36 13.90
N LEU A 254 -3.76 1.19 13.26
CA LEU A 254 -2.64 0.28 13.13
C LEU A 254 -1.78 0.69 11.92
N THR A 255 -0.62 1.27 12.23
CA THR A 255 0.24 1.92 11.24
C THR A 255 1.70 1.54 11.37
N ALA A 256 2.44 1.75 10.29
CA ALA A 256 3.90 1.66 10.26
C ALA A 256 4.46 2.89 9.53
N VAL A 257 5.68 3.29 9.90
CA VAL A 257 6.28 4.52 9.41
C VAL A 257 7.60 4.21 8.73
N THR A 258 7.76 4.68 7.49
CA THR A 258 9.06 4.75 6.81
C THR A 258 9.39 6.20 6.49
N THR A 259 10.58 6.42 5.95
CA THR A 259 10.99 7.72 5.39
C THR A 259 11.37 7.57 3.93
N ALA A 260 11.31 8.68 3.20
CA ALA A 260 11.86 8.81 1.86
C ALA A 260 12.53 10.18 1.73
N ARG A 261 13.66 10.22 1.04
CA ARG A 261 14.47 11.44 0.90
C ARG A 261 13.96 12.26 -0.27
N ILE A 262 13.83 13.57 -0.08
CA ILE A 262 13.54 14.51 -1.16
C ILE A 262 14.82 14.71 -1.98
N ILE A 263 14.78 14.41 -3.27
CA ILE A 263 15.90 14.57 -4.20
C ILE A 263 15.73 15.78 -5.12
N GLU A 264 14.49 16.24 -5.34
CA GLU A 264 14.19 17.46 -6.09
C GLU A 264 13.04 18.22 -5.42
N GLN A 265 13.05 19.56 -5.55
CA GLN A 265 11.99 20.43 -5.04
C GLN A 265 11.84 21.67 -5.94
N THR A 266 10.60 22.03 -6.31
CA THR A 266 10.31 23.20 -7.16
C THR A 266 8.99 23.89 -6.76
N GLY A 267 8.80 25.14 -7.20
CA GLY A 267 7.50 25.85 -7.18
C GLY A 267 7.06 26.52 -5.87
N PHE A 268 7.53 26.07 -4.71
CA PHE A 268 7.12 26.66 -3.42
C PHE A 268 7.54 28.13 -3.27
N LYS A 269 6.67 28.93 -2.67
CA LYS A 269 6.85 30.39 -2.50
C LYS A 269 7.37 30.75 -1.12
N SER A 270 6.74 30.25 -0.06
CA SER A 270 7.18 30.51 1.32
C SER A 270 8.49 29.82 1.64
N ASP A 271 9.35 30.53 2.36
CA ASP A 271 10.66 30.00 2.75
C ASP A 271 10.51 28.89 3.80
N GLU A 272 9.46 28.93 4.62
CA GLU A 272 9.16 27.88 5.59
C GLU A 272 8.83 26.54 4.90
N VAL A 273 8.03 26.57 3.82
CA VAL A 273 7.71 25.34 3.07
C VAL A 273 8.91 24.87 2.26
N LYS A 274 9.64 25.77 1.61
CA LYS A 274 10.90 25.42 0.92
C LYS A 274 11.89 24.76 1.88
N GLN A 275 12.04 25.28 3.10
CA GLN A 275 12.97 24.72 4.08
C GLN A 275 12.48 23.35 4.59
N ALA A 276 11.19 23.21 4.87
CA ALA A 276 10.61 21.95 5.35
C ALA A 276 10.67 20.83 4.29
N LEU A 277 10.60 21.19 3.01
CA LEU A 277 10.62 20.28 1.86
C LEU A 277 11.93 20.36 1.06
N ALA A 278 13.01 20.86 1.68
CA ALA A 278 14.29 21.04 1.01
C ALA A 278 14.87 19.71 0.52
N VAL A 279 15.58 19.77 -0.61
CA VAL A 279 16.38 18.64 -1.11
C VAL A 279 17.33 18.16 0.00
N GLY A 280 17.36 16.84 0.19
CA GLY A 280 18.11 16.18 1.25
C GLY A 280 17.34 15.94 2.54
N ARG A 281 16.15 16.53 2.72
CA ARG A 281 15.26 16.26 3.86
C ARG A 281 14.45 14.99 3.64
N ASN A 282 13.97 14.41 4.74
CA ASN A 282 13.12 13.23 4.71
C ASN A 282 11.65 13.60 4.86
N LEU A 283 10.81 13.02 4.02
CA LEU A 283 9.38 12.88 4.29
C LEU A 283 9.12 11.62 5.09
N GLN A 284 8.25 11.73 6.07
CA GLN A 284 7.69 10.61 6.79
C GLN A 284 6.49 10.06 6.01
N ILE A 285 6.47 8.75 5.79
CA ILE A 285 5.37 8.05 5.14
C ILE A 285 4.76 7.10 6.15
N THR A 286 3.48 7.30 6.46
CA THR A 286 2.73 6.46 7.41
C THR A 286 1.76 5.57 6.64
N TYR A 287 2.02 4.27 6.63
CA TYR A 287 1.15 3.24 6.05
C TYR A 287 0.08 2.82 7.07
N SER A 288 -1.12 2.51 6.57
CA SER A 288 -2.25 2.03 7.37
C SER A 288 -2.60 0.58 7.01
N SER A 289 -3.03 -0.19 8.01
CA SER A 289 -3.53 -1.56 7.82
C SER A 289 -4.88 -1.66 7.10
N VAL A 290 -5.58 -0.54 6.91
CA VAL A 290 -6.91 -0.48 6.31
C VAL A 290 -6.93 -0.98 4.87
N GLU A 291 -7.92 -1.81 4.55
CA GLU A 291 -8.15 -2.36 3.21
C GLU A 291 -9.32 -1.64 2.54
N GLU A 292 -9.07 -1.04 1.38
CA GLU A 292 -10.06 -0.18 0.70
C GLU A 292 -10.97 -0.96 -0.25
N LEU A 293 -10.53 -2.16 -0.68
CA LEU A 293 -11.25 -3.00 -1.63
C LEU A 293 -11.46 -4.40 -1.07
N PRO A 294 -12.65 -5.00 -1.22
CA PRO A 294 -12.89 -6.39 -0.87
C PRO A 294 -12.25 -7.33 -1.89
N GLY A 295 -11.92 -8.56 -1.48
CA GLY A 295 -11.45 -9.64 -2.36
C GLY A 295 -10.09 -10.19 -1.97
N LYS A 296 -9.39 -10.86 -2.90
CA LYS A 296 -8.07 -11.44 -2.63
C LYS A 296 -7.01 -10.35 -2.66
N LEU A 297 -6.11 -10.35 -1.68
CA LEU A 297 -5.04 -9.36 -1.57
C LEU A 297 -3.72 -9.94 -2.10
N LEU A 298 -3.34 -11.08 -1.55
CA LEU A 298 -2.01 -11.64 -1.72
C LEU A 298 -2.05 -13.16 -1.58
N THR A 299 -1.35 -13.84 -2.47
CA THR A 299 -1.03 -15.26 -2.34
C THR A 299 0.47 -15.43 -2.23
N VAL A 300 0.93 -16.26 -1.30
CA VAL A 300 2.31 -16.72 -1.25
C VAL A 300 2.35 -18.22 -1.52
N ARG A 301 3.33 -18.64 -2.32
CA ARG A 301 3.67 -20.03 -2.61
C ARG A 301 5.16 -20.23 -2.36
N SER A 302 5.54 -21.24 -1.61
CA SER A 302 6.94 -21.55 -1.35
C SER A 302 7.13 -23.04 -1.15
N PRO A 303 8.06 -23.68 -1.88
CA PRO A 303 8.58 -24.99 -1.49
C PRO A 303 9.35 -24.83 -0.19
N LEU A 304 8.97 -25.49 0.89
CA LEU A 304 9.63 -25.39 2.19
C LEU A 304 10.69 -26.47 2.35
N GLU A 305 11.68 -26.46 1.47
CA GLU A 305 12.81 -27.39 1.52
C GLU A 305 13.83 -26.94 2.57
N ARG A 306 14.16 -27.81 3.53
CA ARG A 306 15.03 -27.47 4.65
C ARG A 306 16.24 -28.39 4.70
N SER A 307 17.40 -27.83 5.04
CA SER A 307 18.62 -28.59 5.30
C SER A 307 18.65 -29.21 6.70
N SER A 308 17.79 -28.74 7.62
CA SER A 308 17.68 -29.23 8.99
C SER A 308 16.21 -29.35 9.44
N PRO A 309 15.89 -30.28 10.38
CA PRO A 309 14.54 -30.41 10.92
C PRO A 309 14.03 -29.11 11.54
N GLY A 310 12.84 -28.67 11.15
CA GLY A 310 12.21 -27.49 11.71
C GLY A 310 10.88 -27.16 11.07
N VAL A 311 10.27 -26.07 11.54
CA VAL A 311 9.01 -25.55 10.99
C VAL A 311 9.15 -24.07 10.66
N ASN A 312 8.45 -23.67 9.61
CA ASN A 312 8.27 -22.28 9.25
C ASN A 312 6.95 -21.77 9.83
N GLU A 313 6.99 -20.62 10.49
CA GLU A 313 5.80 -19.89 10.90
C GLU A 313 5.54 -18.73 9.95
N PHE A 314 4.28 -18.59 9.55
CA PHE A 314 3.79 -17.53 8.68
C PHE A 314 3.04 -16.51 9.52
N TYR A 315 3.51 -15.28 9.54
CA TYR A 315 2.84 -14.16 10.23
C TYR A 315 2.31 -13.17 9.21
N TRP A 316 1.02 -12.84 9.30
CA TRP A 316 0.43 -11.76 8.53
C TRP A 316 0.84 -10.42 9.13
N ASP A 317 1.61 -9.62 8.39
CA ASP A 317 1.83 -8.20 8.66
C ASP A 317 0.62 -7.44 8.17
N ARG A 318 -0.23 -7.03 9.10
CA ARG A 318 -1.49 -6.32 8.79
C ARG A 318 -1.26 -4.95 8.16
N VAL A 319 -0.13 -4.29 8.42
CA VAL A 319 0.11 -2.95 7.90
C VAL A 319 0.57 -3.00 6.46
N PHE A 320 1.61 -3.78 6.17
CA PHE A 320 2.13 -3.95 4.80
C PHE A 320 1.39 -5.00 3.99
N LYS A 321 0.37 -5.64 4.60
CA LYS A 321 -0.50 -6.62 3.97
C LYS A 321 0.30 -7.73 3.29
N THR A 322 1.28 -8.25 3.99
CA THR A 322 2.20 -9.28 3.50
C THR A 322 2.41 -10.36 4.55
N PHE A 323 3.06 -11.45 4.17
CA PHE A 323 3.47 -12.47 5.13
C PHE A 323 4.96 -12.35 5.46
N LEU A 324 5.29 -12.61 6.71
CA LEU A 324 6.64 -12.94 7.17
C LEU A 324 6.73 -14.44 7.30
N ILE A 325 7.82 -15.01 6.80
CA ILE A 325 8.10 -16.44 6.89
C ILE A 325 9.32 -16.60 7.78
N ILE A 326 9.13 -17.04 9.01
CA ILE A 326 10.20 -17.15 10.01
C ILE A 326 10.54 -18.61 10.25
N ASP A 327 11.82 -18.88 10.47
CA ASP A 327 12.27 -20.16 10.97
C ASP A 327 11.97 -20.27 12.48
N ALA A 328 11.04 -21.15 12.87
CA ALA A 328 10.73 -21.40 14.27
C ALA A 328 11.61 -22.51 14.88
N GLY A 329 12.54 -23.08 14.11
CA GLY A 329 13.44 -24.14 14.53
C GLY A 329 12.72 -25.49 14.67
N PRO A 330 13.30 -26.46 15.42
CA PRO A 330 12.75 -27.79 15.60
C PRO A 330 11.33 -27.73 16.16
N HIS A 331 10.44 -28.60 15.66
CA HIS A 331 9.08 -28.70 16.17
C HIS A 331 9.12 -28.99 17.67
N ARG A 332 8.78 -28.00 18.51
CA ARG A 332 8.65 -28.21 19.96
C ARG A 332 7.41 -29.08 20.17
N SER A 333 7.59 -30.38 20.39
CA SER A 333 6.51 -31.19 20.96
C SER A 333 6.20 -30.58 22.32
N LEU A 334 4.98 -30.07 22.50
CA LEU A 334 4.46 -29.73 23.81
C LEU A 334 4.47 -31.03 24.63
N GLY A 335 5.44 -31.13 25.55
CA GLY A 335 5.45 -32.13 26.61
C GLY A 335 4.57 -31.71 27.76
#